data_AF-A0A926PRG6-F1
#
_entry.id   AF-A0A926PRG6-F1
#
_cell.length_a   1.000
_cell.length_b   1.000
_cell.length_c   1.000
_cell.angle_alpha   90.00
_cell.angle_beta   90.00
_cell.angle_gamma   90.00
#
_symmetry.space_group_name_H-M   'P 1'
#
loop_
_entity.id
_entity.type
_entity.pdbx_description
1 polymer ?
#
loop_
_entity_poly.entity_id
_entity_poly.type
_entity_poly.pdbx_seq_one_letter_code
_entity_poly.pdbx_strand_id
1 'polypeptide(L)'
;MKYSFFYGLAATVTLLTVSCQSPLLQQASQQQVGAVALATSPAQPSSATCDLTSSIYRDVGNGGFELEFSSADRSLSGGNVASATLKYPNGSILYTFSLTQAQGYGTVSLIQAGGRDSFTVNFFNADLTPASWASWRRSATPTYLFISGLGTAQYYRERNQVGETVPLLGDVMWKFDRCKS
;
A
#
# COMPACT_ATOMS: atom_id res chain seq x y z
N MET A 1 43.95 18.38 66.91
CA MET A 1 42.58 17.83 66.81
C MET A 1 42.67 16.46 66.16
N LYS A 2 42.19 15.43 66.87
CA LYS A 2 42.29 14.01 66.48
C LYS A 2 41.16 13.66 65.51
N TYR A 3 41.47 13.09 64.35
CA TYR A 3 40.49 12.48 63.45
C TYR A 3 40.55 10.96 63.63
N SER A 4 39.42 10.37 64.04
CA SER A 4 39.22 8.93 64.13
C SER A 4 38.37 8.47 62.94
N PHE A 5 38.89 7.52 62.19
CA PHE A 5 38.20 6.69 61.20
C PHE A 5 37.39 5.59 61.90
N PHE A 6 36.22 5.23 61.35
CA PHE A 6 35.44 3.98 61.49
C PHE A 6 34.00 4.28 60.96
N TYR A 7 33.23 3.50 60.20
CA TYR A 7 33.21 2.11 59.73
C TYR A 7 32.50 2.07 58.35
N GLY A 8 32.90 1.15 57.47
CA GLY A 8 32.19 0.85 56.22
C GLY A 8 30.99 -0.08 56.44
N LEU A 9 29.88 0.23 55.74
CA LEU A 9 28.71 -0.64 55.60
C LEU A 9 28.77 -1.29 54.22
N ALA A 10 29.02 -2.60 54.20
CA ALA A 10 28.94 -3.43 52.99
C ALA A 10 27.49 -3.85 52.75
N ALA A 11 26.85 -3.30 51.72
CA ALA A 11 25.54 -3.75 51.25
C ALA A 11 25.69 -5.09 50.52
N THR A 12 24.98 -6.11 51.01
CA THR A 12 24.93 -7.44 50.39
C THR A 12 23.87 -7.42 49.30
N VAL A 13 24.27 -7.64 48.04
CA VAL A 13 23.37 -7.76 46.89
C VAL A 13 23.09 -9.24 46.64
N THR A 14 21.86 -9.68 46.90
CA THR A 14 21.42 -11.05 46.58
C THR A 14 20.96 -11.12 45.13
N LEU A 15 21.71 -11.83 44.29
CA LEU A 15 21.30 -12.18 42.92
C LEU A 15 20.32 -13.36 42.96
N LEU A 16 19.08 -13.14 42.51
CA LEU A 16 18.11 -14.19 42.21
C LEU A 16 18.35 -14.73 40.80
N THR A 17 18.86 -15.95 40.70
CA THR A 17 18.96 -16.71 39.46
C THR A 17 17.63 -17.40 39.18
N VAL A 18 16.90 -16.93 38.16
CA VAL A 18 15.69 -17.60 37.67
C VAL A 18 16.09 -18.61 36.60
N SER A 19 16.08 -19.89 36.96
CA SER A 19 16.26 -21.03 36.05
C SER A 19 14.91 -21.46 35.48
N CYS A 20 14.61 -21.08 34.24
CA CYS A 20 13.49 -21.65 33.48
C CYS A 20 13.91 -23.02 32.94
N GLN A 21 13.54 -24.10 33.65
CA GLN A 21 13.54 -25.45 33.12
C GLN A 21 12.22 -25.70 32.37
N SER A 22 12.35 -26.08 31.10
CA SER A 22 11.26 -26.48 30.22
C SER A 22 10.65 -27.83 30.62
N PRO A 23 9.31 -27.96 30.68
CA PRO A 23 8.66 -29.26 30.56
C PRO A 23 8.12 -29.43 29.13
N LEU A 24 8.81 -30.24 28.33
CA LEU A 24 8.32 -30.79 27.07
C LEU A 24 7.69 -32.16 27.37
N LEU A 25 6.52 -32.40 26.77
CA LEU A 25 5.82 -33.69 26.57
C LEU A 25 5.06 -34.29 27.76
N GLN A 26 3.78 -33.94 27.91
CA GLN A 26 2.71 -34.96 27.92
C GLN A 26 1.31 -34.33 27.87
N GLN A 27 0.55 -34.72 26.84
CA GLN A 27 -0.90 -35.00 26.82
C GLN A 27 -1.51 -34.57 25.49
N ALA A 28 -1.42 -35.48 24.52
CA ALA A 28 -2.40 -35.58 23.45
C ALA A 28 -3.58 -36.40 24.00
N SER A 29 -4.78 -35.81 24.05
CA SER A 29 -6.04 -36.43 23.59
C SER A 29 -7.26 -35.65 24.10
N GLN A 30 -8.13 -35.30 23.15
CA GLN A 30 -9.57 -35.01 23.28
C GLN A 30 -10.00 -33.64 23.83
N GLN A 31 -10.22 -32.69 22.91
CA GLN A 31 -11.39 -31.82 23.01
C GLN A 31 -11.84 -31.30 21.64
N GLN A 32 -12.91 -31.94 21.14
CA GLN A 32 -14.04 -31.36 20.43
C GLN A 32 -13.77 -30.35 19.29
N VAL A 33 -13.72 -30.87 18.06
CA VAL A 33 -13.66 -30.07 16.82
C VAL A 33 -15.04 -29.44 16.58
N GLY A 34 -15.23 -28.21 17.07
CA GLY A 34 -16.23 -27.31 16.51
C GLY A 34 -15.82 -26.95 15.10
N ALA A 35 -16.70 -27.17 14.12
CA ALA A 35 -16.46 -26.80 12.74
C ALA A 35 -16.32 -25.27 12.63
N VAL A 36 -15.08 -24.79 12.60
CA VAL A 36 -14.78 -23.42 12.18
C VAL A 36 -14.99 -23.41 10.67
N ALA A 37 -16.07 -22.76 10.22
CA ALA A 37 -16.23 -22.44 8.81
C ALA A 37 -14.99 -21.66 8.38
N LEU A 38 -14.17 -22.29 7.54
CA LEU A 38 -13.08 -21.63 6.83
C LEU A 38 -13.73 -20.50 6.04
N ALA A 39 -13.59 -19.27 6.52
CA ALA A 39 -13.83 -18.10 5.71
C ALA A 39 -12.91 -18.23 4.50
N THR A 40 -13.50 -18.56 3.36
CA THR A 40 -12.81 -18.57 2.08
C THR A 40 -12.28 -17.16 1.89
N SER A 41 -10.99 -16.97 2.16
CA SER A 41 -10.29 -15.74 1.79
C SER A 41 -10.61 -15.52 0.31
N PRO A 42 -11.11 -14.34 -0.11
CA PRO A 42 -11.38 -14.10 -1.52
C PRO A 42 -10.10 -14.42 -2.28
N ALA A 43 -10.21 -15.35 -3.23
CA ALA A 43 -9.08 -15.81 -4.03
C ALA A 43 -8.27 -14.59 -4.47
N GLN A 44 -6.98 -14.55 -4.09
CA GLN A 44 -6.10 -13.50 -4.59
C GLN A 44 -6.22 -13.50 -6.12
N PRO A 45 -6.56 -12.37 -6.76
CA PRO A 45 -6.57 -12.34 -8.21
C PRO A 45 -5.16 -12.71 -8.67
N SER A 46 -5.03 -13.91 -9.25
CA SER A 46 -3.85 -14.30 -9.99
C SER A 46 -3.62 -13.21 -11.02
N SER A 47 -2.42 -12.61 -11.06
CA SER A 47 -2.03 -11.53 -11.96
C SER A 47 -2.71 -11.70 -13.33
N ALA A 48 -3.79 -10.98 -13.58
CA ALA A 48 -4.57 -11.19 -14.79
C ALA A 48 -3.76 -10.64 -15.97
N THR A 49 -3.79 -11.38 -17.07
CA THR A 49 -2.94 -11.18 -18.25
C THR A 49 -3.50 -10.08 -19.16
N CYS A 50 -3.91 -8.94 -18.60
CA CYS A 50 -4.22 -7.77 -19.43
C CYS A 50 -3.08 -6.75 -19.37
N ASP A 51 -3.03 -5.92 -20.41
CA ASP A 51 -2.14 -4.76 -20.46
C ASP A 51 -2.55 -3.73 -19.41
N LEU A 52 -1.57 -2.93 -18.95
CA LEU A 52 -1.82 -1.84 -18.02
C LEU A 52 -2.94 -0.91 -18.53
N THR A 53 -2.98 -0.58 -19.82
CA THR A 53 -4.02 0.29 -20.43
C THR A 53 -5.43 -0.29 -20.41
N SER A 54 -5.58 -1.55 -19.98
CA SER A 54 -6.85 -2.24 -19.81
C SER A 54 -7.07 -2.65 -18.35
N SER A 55 -6.30 -2.11 -17.40
CA SER A 55 -6.36 -2.51 -16.00
C SER A 55 -7.20 -1.56 -15.13
N ILE A 56 -7.87 -2.13 -14.15
CA ILE A 56 -8.56 -1.42 -13.08
C ILE A 56 -7.96 -1.86 -11.74
N TYR A 57 -7.63 -0.88 -10.92
CA TYR A 57 -7.17 -1.05 -9.55
C TYR A 57 -8.21 -0.52 -8.56
N ARG A 58 -8.27 -1.12 -7.38
CA ARG A 58 -9.05 -0.64 -6.25
C ARG A 58 -8.14 -0.21 -5.11
N ASP A 59 -8.56 0.78 -4.35
CA ASP A 59 -7.87 1.15 -3.13
C ASP A 59 -7.93 0.01 -2.10
N VAL A 60 -6.86 -0.16 -1.32
CA VAL A 60 -6.81 -1.20 -0.28
C VAL A 60 -7.52 -0.77 1.01
N GLY A 61 -7.80 0.52 1.16
CA GLY A 61 -8.44 1.14 2.33
C GLY A 61 -9.93 0.90 2.50
N ASN A 62 -10.56 0.14 1.60
CA ASN A 62 -12.01 -0.07 1.53
C ASN A 62 -12.84 1.20 1.28
N GLY A 63 -12.21 2.26 0.73
CA GLY A 63 -12.91 3.46 0.28
C GLY A 63 -13.77 3.22 -0.97
N GLY A 64 -13.51 2.14 -1.72
CA GLY A 64 -14.27 1.74 -2.90
C GLY A 64 -13.92 2.55 -4.15
N PHE A 65 -12.79 3.25 -4.13
CA PHE A 65 -12.27 4.02 -5.24
C PHE A 65 -11.73 3.10 -6.32
N GLU A 66 -11.89 3.52 -7.57
CA GLU A 66 -11.36 2.81 -8.73
C GLU A 66 -10.37 3.69 -9.48
N LEU A 67 -9.19 3.14 -9.73
CA LEU A 67 -8.20 3.72 -10.62
C LEU A 67 -8.18 2.92 -11.93
N GLU A 68 -8.71 3.53 -12.98
CA GLU A 68 -8.82 2.93 -14.29
C GLU A 68 -7.71 3.45 -15.20
N PHE A 69 -6.89 2.56 -15.77
CA PHE A 69 -5.90 2.93 -16.77
C PHE A 69 -6.48 2.77 -18.18
N SER A 70 -6.07 3.65 -19.09
CA SER A 70 -6.50 3.70 -20.48
C SER A 70 -5.32 4.01 -21.40
N SER A 71 -5.46 3.70 -22.69
CA SER A 71 -4.50 4.17 -23.69
C SER A 71 -4.45 5.70 -23.69
N ALA A 72 -3.25 6.26 -23.87
CA ALA A 72 -3.11 7.71 -23.98
C ALA A 72 -3.95 8.24 -25.14
N ASP A 73 -4.65 9.36 -24.90
CA ASP A 73 -5.24 10.10 -26.00
C ASP A 73 -4.10 10.68 -26.85
N ARG A 74 -4.08 10.30 -28.13
CA ARG A 74 -3.04 10.73 -29.09
C ARG A 74 -3.07 12.24 -29.33
N SER A 75 -4.13 12.94 -28.91
CA SER A 75 -4.24 14.39 -28.95
C SER A 75 -3.24 15.10 -28.02
N LEU A 76 -2.76 14.42 -26.97
CA LEU A 76 -1.82 14.96 -25.99
C LEU A 76 -0.37 14.64 -26.41
N SER A 77 0.19 15.48 -27.29
CA SER A 77 1.59 15.42 -27.72
C SER A 77 2.54 15.66 -26.53
N GLY A 78 3.38 14.67 -26.22
CA GLY A 78 4.47 14.81 -25.23
C GLY A 78 4.63 13.61 -24.31
N GLY A 79 5.32 12.55 -24.79
CA GLY A 79 5.83 11.48 -23.92
C GLY A 79 4.81 10.68 -23.10
N ASN A 80 3.51 10.90 -23.33
CA ASN A 80 2.42 10.23 -22.64
C ASN A 80 2.34 8.77 -23.09
N VAL A 81 2.38 7.85 -22.13
CA VAL A 81 2.36 6.40 -22.38
C VAL A 81 0.99 5.78 -22.11
N ALA A 82 0.18 6.40 -21.27
CA ALA A 82 -1.18 5.99 -20.91
C ALA A 82 -1.92 7.17 -20.26
N SER A 83 -3.21 6.98 -19.96
CA SER A 83 -3.99 7.84 -19.07
C SER A 83 -4.53 7.02 -17.90
N ALA A 84 -4.88 7.68 -16.80
CA ALA A 84 -5.58 7.06 -15.68
C ALA A 84 -6.72 7.95 -15.19
N THR A 85 -7.80 7.34 -14.75
CA THR A 85 -8.96 8.02 -14.18
C THR A 85 -9.22 7.47 -12.80
N LEU A 86 -9.19 8.33 -11.79
CA LEU A 86 -9.62 8.00 -10.44
C LEU A 86 -11.11 8.31 -10.29
N LYS A 87 -11.89 7.34 -9.81
CA LYS A 87 -13.34 7.42 -9.66
C LYS A 87 -13.76 7.20 -8.22
N TYR A 88 -14.83 7.87 -7.83
CA TYR A 88 -15.59 7.60 -6.61
C TYR A 88 -16.30 6.25 -6.69
N PRO A 89 -16.77 5.70 -5.54
CA PRO A 89 -17.57 4.47 -5.52
C PRO A 89 -18.86 4.55 -6.33
N ASN A 90 -19.42 5.75 -6.50
CA ASN A 90 -20.61 5.99 -7.32
C ASN A 90 -20.30 6.15 -8.82
N GLY A 91 -19.03 5.96 -9.23
CA GLY A 91 -18.58 6.03 -10.62
C GLY A 91 -18.25 7.43 -11.14
N SER A 92 -18.47 8.50 -10.37
CA SER A 92 -18.09 9.85 -10.81
C SER A 92 -16.57 10.02 -10.83
N ILE A 93 -16.07 10.81 -11.78
CA ILE A 93 -14.62 11.02 -11.95
C ILE A 93 -14.15 12.04 -10.91
N LEU A 94 -13.16 11.65 -10.12
CA LEU A 94 -12.45 12.50 -9.17
C LEU A 94 -11.23 13.15 -9.83
N TYR A 95 -10.39 12.35 -10.48
CA TYR A 95 -9.23 12.86 -11.22
C TYR A 95 -9.06 12.18 -12.57
N THR A 96 -8.49 12.92 -13.50
CA THR A 96 -7.93 12.39 -14.75
C THR A 96 -6.45 12.71 -14.78
N PHE A 97 -5.63 11.72 -15.10
CA PHE A 97 -4.19 11.79 -15.13
C PHE A 97 -3.65 11.40 -16.50
N SER A 98 -2.58 12.04 -16.91
CA SER A 98 -1.69 11.56 -17.97
C SER A 98 -0.49 10.85 -17.35
N LEU A 99 -0.19 9.65 -17.82
CA LEU A 99 1.02 8.92 -17.43
C LEU A 99 2.17 9.36 -18.33
N THR A 100 3.20 9.95 -17.74
CA THR A 100 4.43 10.34 -18.43
C THR A 100 5.61 9.47 -18.02
N GLN A 101 6.68 9.57 -18.83
CA GLN A 101 7.83 8.66 -18.82
C GLN A 101 8.38 8.34 -17.42
N ALA A 102 8.83 7.09 -17.28
CA ALA A 102 9.32 6.48 -16.05
C ALA A 102 10.69 7.01 -15.60
N GLN A 103 10.89 7.11 -14.28
CA GLN A 103 12.20 7.43 -13.67
C GLN A 103 13.08 6.18 -13.42
N GLY A 104 12.67 4.99 -13.89
CA GLY A 104 13.42 3.74 -13.64
C GLY A 104 12.51 2.51 -13.51
N TYR A 105 12.87 1.58 -12.62
CA TYR A 105 12.15 0.33 -12.36
C TYR A 105 10.75 0.59 -11.79
N GLY A 106 9.71 0.46 -12.61
CA GLY A 106 8.33 0.43 -12.11
C GLY A 106 7.79 1.75 -11.61
N THR A 107 8.49 2.86 -11.85
CA THR A 107 8.05 4.18 -11.40
C THR A 107 7.59 5.02 -12.58
N VAL A 108 6.40 5.62 -12.50
CA VAL A 108 5.87 6.56 -13.52
C VAL A 108 5.34 7.83 -12.87
N SER A 109 5.28 8.90 -13.65
CA SER A 109 4.66 10.15 -13.20
C SER A 109 3.20 10.21 -13.65
N LEU A 110 2.30 10.58 -12.75
CA LEU A 110 0.92 10.96 -13.05
C LEU A 110 0.80 12.47 -13.01
N ILE A 111 0.42 13.06 -14.13
CA ILE A 111 0.16 14.49 -14.22
C ILE A 111 -1.35 14.70 -14.27
N GLN A 112 -1.91 15.40 -13.30
CA GLN A 112 -3.34 15.69 -13.29
C GLN A 112 -3.70 16.59 -14.48
N ALA A 113 -4.84 16.31 -15.12
CA ALA A 113 -5.39 17.15 -16.18
C ALA A 113 -5.51 18.61 -15.69
N GLY A 114 -4.94 19.54 -16.45
CA GLY A 114 -4.77 20.94 -16.03
C GLY A 114 -3.41 21.27 -15.40
N GLY A 115 -2.53 20.27 -15.24
CA GLY A 115 -1.09 20.45 -14.98
C GLY A 115 -0.69 20.97 -13.60
N ARG A 116 -1.63 21.06 -12.65
CA ARG A 116 -1.37 21.66 -11.33
C ARG A 116 -0.67 20.71 -10.36
N ASP A 117 -0.99 19.42 -10.45
CA ASP A 117 -0.49 18.41 -9.53
C ASP A 117 0.21 17.28 -10.31
N SER A 118 1.33 16.83 -9.76
CA SER A 118 2.11 15.71 -10.27
C SER A 118 2.38 14.73 -9.15
N PHE A 119 2.16 13.45 -9.42
CA PHE A 119 2.31 12.36 -8.47
C PHE A 119 3.26 11.31 -9.02
N THR A 120 3.92 10.60 -8.12
CA THR A 120 4.76 9.46 -8.48
C THR A 120 4.02 8.18 -8.18
N VAL A 121 3.96 7.28 -9.17
CA VAL A 121 3.39 5.94 -9.02
C VAL A 121 4.51 4.92 -9.04
N ASN A 122 4.49 4.02 -8.07
CA ASN A 122 5.41 2.89 -7.99
C ASN A 122 4.62 1.60 -8.14
N PHE A 123 5.00 0.76 -9.08
CA PHE A 123 4.36 -0.53 -9.38
C PHE A 123 5.12 -1.67 -8.73
N PHE A 124 4.39 -2.66 -8.22
CA PHE A 124 4.95 -3.83 -7.54
C PHE A 124 4.25 -5.11 -7.98
N ASN A 125 4.99 -6.23 -7.96
CA ASN A 125 4.40 -7.56 -8.13
C ASN A 125 3.76 -8.04 -6.82
N ALA A 126 3.19 -9.25 -6.84
CA ALA A 126 2.53 -9.86 -5.69
C ALA A 126 3.45 -9.99 -4.45
N ASP A 127 4.76 -10.15 -4.65
CA ASP A 127 5.77 -10.25 -3.60
C ASP A 127 6.27 -8.87 -3.11
N LEU A 128 5.61 -7.77 -3.51
CA LEU A 128 5.99 -6.39 -3.20
C LEU A 128 7.40 -6.00 -3.66
N THR A 129 7.93 -6.69 -4.67
CA THR A 129 9.16 -6.27 -5.35
C THR A 129 8.82 -5.28 -6.46
N PRO A 130 9.66 -4.26 -6.70
CA PRO A 130 9.43 -3.30 -7.78
C PRO A 130 9.23 -3.99 -9.13
N ALA A 131 8.08 -3.74 -9.77
CA ALA A 131 7.78 -4.31 -11.08
C ALA A 131 8.59 -3.58 -12.14
N SER A 132 9.51 -4.26 -12.82
CA SER A 132 10.31 -3.58 -13.86
C SER A 132 9.42 -3.04 -14.98
N TRP A 133 9.77 -1.87 -15.51
CA TRP A 133 9.08 -1.27 -16.66
C TRP A 133 8.99 -2.23 -17.86
N ALA A 134 10.05 -3.01 -18.07
CA ALA A 134 10.14 -3.98 -19.17
C ALA A 134 9.17 -5.16 -19.01
N SER A 135 8.90 -5.60 -17.77
CA SER A 135 8.09 -6.78 -17.50
C SER A 135 6.60 -6.55 -17.69
N TRP A 136 6.05 -5.42 -17.27
CA TRP A 136 4.60 -5.20 -17.37
C TRP A 136 4.13 -4.66 -18.72
N ARG A 137 5.02 -4.08 -19.53
CA ARG A 137 4.70 -3.73 -20.93
C ARG A 137 4.45 -4.95 -21.82
N ARG A 138 4.83 -6.16 -21.39
CA ARG A 138 4.89 -7.33 -22.27
C ARG A 138 3.95 -8.47 -21.89
N SER A 139 3.42 -8.56 -20.67
CA SER A 139 2.50 -9.68 -20.36
C SER A 139 1.77 -9.63 -19.01
N ALA A 140 2.22 -8.85 -18.02
CA ALA A 140 1.65 -8.97 -16.67
C ALA A 140 1.44 -7.59 -16.04
N THR A 141 0.17 -7.24 -15.81
CA THR A 141 -0.18 -6.06 -15.02
C THR A 141 0.35 -6.22 -13.57
N PRO A 142 1.04 -5.20 -13.01
CA PRO A 142 1.54 -5.27 -11.64
C PRO A 142 0.41 -5.48 -10.64
N THR A 143 0.62 -6.31 -9.62
CA THR A 143 -0.41 -6.63 -8.63
C THR A 143 -0.75 -5.43 -7.75
N TYR A 144 0.23 -4.60 -7.44
CA TYR A 144 0.05 -3.44 -6.58
C TYR A 144 0.63 -2.18 -7.22
N LEU A 145 0.11 -1.04 -6.82
CA LEU A 145 0.74 0.24 -7.07
C LEU A 145 0.56 1.18 -5.88
N PHE A 146 1.48 2.13 -5.76
CA PHE A 146 1.46 3.17 -4.75
C PHE A 146 1.52 4.54 -5.39
N ILE A 147 0.59 5.44 -5.04
CA ILE A 147 0.59 6.82 -5.54
C ILE A 147 1.03 7.77 -4.44
N SER A 148 2.27 8.24 -4.53
CA SER A 148 2.86 9.14 -3.55
C SER A 148 2.22 10.54 -3.63
N GLY A 149 1.80 11.06 -2.47
CA GLY A 149 1.34 12.44 -2.31
C GLY A 149 -0.13 12.69 -2.68
N LEU A 150 -0.87 11.69 -3.17
CA LEU A 150 -2.25 11.86 -3.62
C LEU A 150 -3.20 12.28 -2.47
N GLY A 151 -3.17 11.57 -1.35
CA GLY A 151 -3.99 11.89 -0.17
C GLY A 151 -3.64 13.26 0.43
N THR A 152 -2.35 13.55 0.53
CA THR A 152 -1.85 14.84 1.02
C THR A 152 -2.30 16.00 0.14
N ALA A 153 -2.17 15.88 -1.18
CA ALA A 153 -2.58 16.93 -2.11
C ALA A 153 -4.08 17.21 -2.02
N GLN A 154 -4.90 16.16 -1.94
CA GLN A 154 -6.34 16.30 -1.73
C GLN A 154 -6.64 17.05 -0.43
N TYR A 155 -6.06 16.60 0.69
CA TYR A 155 -6.24 17.22 1.99
C TYR A 155 -5.94 18.73 1.93
N TYR A 156 -4.79 19.14 1.38
CA TYR A 156 -4.43 20.56 1.32
C TYR A 156 -5.34 21.39 0.40
N ARG A 157 -5.93 20.78 -0.62
CA ARG A 157 -6.91 21.45 -1.50
C ARG A 157 -8.23 21.70 -0.79
N GLU A 158 -8.65 20.75 0.05
CA GLU A 158 -9.99 20.72 0.65
C GLU A 158 -10.00 21.21 2.11
N ARG A 159 -8.84 21.40 2.75
CA ARG A 159 -8.71 21.78 4.16
C ARG A 159 -9.45 23.05 4.60
N ASN A 160 -9.73 23.96 3.65
CA ASN A 160 -10.45 25.21 3.92
C ASN A 160 -11.95 25.10 3.62
N GLN A 161 -12.39 23.98 3.04
CA GLN A 161 -13.78 23.72 2.63
C GLN A 161 -14.49 22.75 3.56
N VAL A 162 -13.74 21.92 4.29
CA VAL A 162 -14.28 20.87 5.15
C VAL A 162 -13.59 20.99 6.51
N GLY A 163 -14.37 21.15 7.60
CA GLY A 163 -13.82 21.13 8.96
C GLY A 163 -13.05 19.83 9.21
N GLU A 164 -11.97 19.90 10.00
CA GLU A 164 -11.01 18.82 10.33
C GLU A 164 -11.50 17.42 9.94
N THR A 165 -11.24 17.03 8.70
CA THR A 165 -11.70 15.76 8.16
C THR A 165 -10.49 14.93 7.77
N VAL A 166 -10.59 13.65 8.11
CA VAL A 166 -9.67 12.62 7.63
C VAL A 166 -9.60 12.71 6.11
N PRO A 167 -8.39 12.69 5.50
CA PRO A 167 -8.26 12.72 4.05
C PRO A 167 -9.12 11.63 3.41
N LEU A 168 -9.93 12.01 2.42
CA LEU A 168 -10.82 11.08 1.72
C LEU A 168 -10.03 9.95 1.03
N LEU A 169 -8.87 10.28 0.45
CA LEU A 169 -7.87 9.33 -0.03
C LEU A 169 -6.81 9.15 1.07
N GLY A 170 -7.10 8.28 2.06
CA GLY A 170 -6.19 7.99 3.16
C GLY A 170 -5.07 7.02 2.80
N ASP A 171 -5.37 6.03 1.96
CA ASP A 171 -4.42 4.99 1.57
C ASP A 171 -3.80 5.24 0.19
N VAL A 172 -2.47 5.10 0.16
CA VAL A 172 -1.68 5.27 -1.07
C VAL A 172 -1.57 3.99 -1.89
N MET A 173 -1.95 2.83 -1.32
CA MET A 173 -1.82 1.52 -1.95
C MET A 173 -3.10 1.12 -2.69
N TRP A 174 -2.88 0.63 -3.89
CA TRP A 174 -3.92 0.14 -4.79
C TRP A 174 -3.57 -1.27 -5.22
N LYS A 175 -4.60 -2.11 -5.33
CA LYS A 175 -4.47 -3.50 -5.74
C LYS A 175 -5.18 -3.70 -7.07
N PHE A 176 -4.55 -4.44 -7.97
CA PHE A 176 -5.17 -4.87 -9.21
C PHE A 176 -6.47 -5.62 -8.89
N ASP A 177 -7.55 -5.21 -9.56
CA ASP A 177 -8.88 -5.77 -9.37
C ASP A 177 -9.29 -6.60 -10.59
N ARG A 178 -9.36 -5.95 -11.76
CA ARG A 178 -9.88 -6.58 -12.98
C ARG A 178 -9.35 -5.92 -14.25
N CYS A 179 -9.51 -6.64 -15.35
CA CYS A 179 -9.35 -6.09 -16.69
C CYS A 179 -10.65 -5.44 -17.15
N LYS A 180 -10.53 -4.42 -18.00
CA LYS A 180 -11.65 -3.87 -18.75
C LYS A 180 -12.11 -4.87 -19.80
N SER A 181 -13.43 -5.01 -19.89
CA SER A 181 -14.12 -5.79 -20.93
C SER A 181 -14.11 -5.07 -22.26
#